data_AF-M1MNQ3-F1
#
_entry.id   AF-M1MNQ3-F1
#
_cell.length_a   1.000
_cell.length_b   1.000
_cell.length_c   1.000
_cell.angle_alpha   90.00
_cell.angle_beta   90.00
_cell.angle_gamma   90.00
#
_symmetry.space_group_name_H-M   'P 1'
#
loop_
_entity.id
_entity.type
_entity.pdbx_description
1 polymer ?
#
loop_
_entity_poly.entity_id
_entity_poly.type
_entity_poly.pdbx_seq_one_letter_code
_entity_poly.pdbx_strand_id
1 'polypeptide(L)'
;MNDITEIELRLQDILEILKRKWKLVIAVASITTIITALVNFFLITPIFQVNSKVFIGKEENINSKYDNSDVQMYQKLLKTYSELMKTKDLIEDSINKNNLNISADEVIDNLKVTPMTDTQILQVSYENKDKVLAREVLVSIIDEFMLESKTIIQNGNVKVIESAELPEKPISPQKALNVAIAFIIGFMVGASLALIKEYVDDTVKTKEQTENVMGLPVIGMIPCEENN
;
A
#
# COMPACT_ATOMS: atom_id res chain seq x y z
N MET A 1 -14.78 -15.16 -50.85
CA MET A 1 -15.40 -15.94 -49.76
C MET A 1 -14.40 -15.90 -48.62
N ASN A 2 -14.85 -15.44 -47.45
CA ASN A 2 -14.04 -15.18 -46.26
C ASN A 2 -13.13 -16.35 -45.87
N ASP A 3 -11.86 -16.05 -45.63
CA ASP A 3 -11.11 -16.66 -44.53
C ASP A 3 -9.98 -15.68 -44.20
N ILE A 4 -10.35 -14.64 -43.45
CA ILE A 4 -9.40 -13.98 -42.57
C ILE A 4 -9.05 -15.09 -41.59
N THR A 5 -7.87 -15.69 -41.74
CA THR A 5 -7.38 -16.72 -40.82
C THR A 5 -7.43 -16.14 -39.42
N GLU A 6 -8.50 -16.44 -38.69
CA GLU A 6 -8.53 -16.27 -37.25
C GLU A 6 -7.39 -17.12 -36.75
N ILE A 7 -6.34 -16.46 -36.27
CA ILE A 7 -5.29 -17.12 -35.51
C ILE A 7 -5.99 -17.55 -34.22
N GLU A 8 -6.65 -18.70 -34.26
CA GLU A 8 -7.16 -19.36 -33.06
C GLU A 8 -5.93 -19.75 -32.24
N LEU A 9 -5.52 -18.84 -31.36
CA LEU A 9 -4.47 -19.11 -30.38
C LEU A 9 -5.00 -20.17 -29.42
N ARG A 10 -4.75 -21.44 -29.74
CA ARG A 10 -5.11 -22.54 -28.83
C ARG A 10 -4.24 -22.41 -27.59
N LEU A 11 -4.82 -22.74 -26.44
CA LEU A 11 -4.11 -22.67 -25.15
C LEU A 11 -2.81 -23.48 -25.14
N GLN A 12 -2.78 -24.57 -25.92
CA GLN A 12 -1.60 -25.43 -26.07
C GLN A 12 -0.45 -24.72 -26.77
N ASP A 13 -0.74 -23.94 -27.82
CA ASP A 13 0.26 -23.19 -28.59
C ASP A 13 0.90 -22.10 -27.70
N ILE A 14 0.10 -21.43 -26.85
CA ILE A 14 0.59 -20.44 -25.87
C ILE A 14 1.55 -21.08 -24.86
N LEU A 15 1.22 -22.26 -24.33
CA LEU A 15 2.04 -22.97 -23.35
C LEU A 15 3.38 -23.44 -23.95
N GLU A 16 3.39 -23.87 -25.21
CA GLU A 16 4.63 -24.25 -25.90
C GLU A 16 5.56 -23.06 -26.13
N ILE A 17 5.02 -21.91 -26.54
CA ILE A 17 5.79 -20.68 -26.71
C ILE A 17 6.43 -20.26 -25.39
N LEU A 18 5.65 -20.30 -24.30
CA LEU A 18 6.13 -19.93 -22.97
C LEU A 18 7.22 -20.87 -22.46
N LYS A 19 7.08 -22.19 -22.69
CA LYS A 19 8.11 -23.19 -22.37
C LYS A 19 9.39 -22.98 -23.19
N ARG A 20 9.29 -22.67 -24.48
CA ARG A 20 10.44 -22.44 -25.35
C ARG A 20 11.20 -21.16 -25.00
N LYS A 21 10.48 -20.10 -24.59
CA LYS A 21 11.05 -18.78 -24.26
C LYS A 21 11.15 -18.52 -22.76
N TRP A 22 11.06 -19.54 -21.91
CA TRP A 22 11.08 -19.42 -20.44
C TRP A 22 12.28 -18.61 -19.89
N LYS A 23 13.46 -18.73 -20.52
CA LYS A 23 14.66 -17.95 -20.18
C LYS A 23 14.42 -16.44 -20.30
N LEU A 24 13.70 -15.99 -21.33
CA LEU A 24 13.37 -14.58 -21.53
C LEU A 24 12.43 -14.10 -20.42
N VAL A 25 11.39 -14.89 -20.11
CA VAL A 25 10.41 -14.57 -19.07
C VAL A 25 11.10 -14.43 -17.71
N ILE A 26 11.95 -15.39 -17.35
CA ILE A 26 12.70 -15.36 -16.09
C ILE A 26 13.68 -14.17 -16.05
N ALA A 27 14.40 -13.90 -17.15
CA ALA A 27 15.33 -12.77 -17.21
C ALA A 27 14.62 -11.43 -16.96
N VAL A 28 13.48 -11.19 -17.62
CA VAL A 28 12.69 -9.97 -17.41
C VAL A 28 12.18 -9.92 -15.97
N ALA A 29 11.57 -11.00 -15.47
CA ALA A 29 11.07 -11.06 -14.09
C ALA A 29 12.18 -10.76 -13.07
N SER A 30 13.37 -11.36 -13.20
CA SER A 30 14.51 -11.10 -12.34
C SER A 30 14.98 -9.64 -12.40
N ILE A 31 15.11 -9.05 -13.58
CA ILE A 31 15.53 -7.65 -13.74
C ILE A 31 14.54 -6.72 -13.03
N THR A 32 13.25 -6.87 -13.29
CA THR A 32 12.20 -6.02 -12.67
C THR A 32 12.21 -6.16 -11.13
N THR A 33 12.42 -7.38 -10.65
CA THR A 33 12.49 -7.68 -9.21
C THR A 33 13.73 -7.07 -8.56
N ILE A 34 14.91 -7.18 -9.20
CA ILE A 34 16.17 -6.59 -8.72
C ILE A 34 16.05 -5.06 -8.67
N ILE A 35 15.52 -4.44 -9.72
CA ILE A 35 15.31 -2.98 -9.76
C ILE A 35 14.40 -2.56 -8.61
N THR A 36 13.27 -3.25 -8.42
CA THR A 36 12.33 -2.93 -7.34
C THR A 36 12.96 -3.11 -5.96
N ALA A 37 13.76 -4.17 -5.76
CA ALA A 37 14.47 -4.42 -4.51
C ALA A 37 15.49 -3.31 -4.20
N LEU A 38 16.28 -2.90 -5.20
CA LEU A 38 17.25 -1.81 -5.06
C LEU A 38 16.57 -0.49 -4.70
N VAL A 39 15.47 -0.15 -5.38
CA VAL A 39 14.70 1.07 -5.10
C VAL A 39 14.14 1.03 -3.67
N ASN A 40 13.52 -0.07 -3.24
CA ASN A 40 12.94 -0.19 -1.90
C ASN A 40 13.99 -0.22 -0.78
N PHE A 41 15.17 -0.80 -1.03
CA PHE A 41 16.18 -0.94 0.01
C PHE A 41 17.08 0.30 0.14
N PHE A 42 17.31 1.01 -0.97
CA PHE A 42 18.32 2.06 -1.03
C PHE A 42 17.76 3.47 -1.26
N LEU A 43 16.59 3.61 -1.93
CA LEU A 43 16.03 4.92 -2.28
C LEU A 43 14.83 5.33 -1.41
N ILE A 44 13.95 4.39 -1.05
CA ILE A 44 12.72 4.72 -0.31
C ILE A 44 13.01 4.75 1.20
N THR A 45 12.83 5.92 1.82
CA THR A 45 13.00 6.09 3.26
C THR A 45 11.90 5.36 4.04
N PRO A 46 12.24 4.67 5.14
CA PRO A 46 11.25 4.02 5.99
C PRO A 46 10.34 5.06 6.66
N ILE A 47 9.04 4.79 6.68
CA ILE A 47 8.03 5.58 7.38
C ILE A 47 7.55 4.78 8.58
N PHE A 48 7.50 5.43 9.74
CA PHE A 48 7.05 4.88 11.00
C PHE A 48 5.72 5.47 11.40
N GLN A 49 4.82 4.62 11.85
CA GLN A 49 3.52 5.03 12.36
C GLN A 49 3.47 4.82 13.86
N VAL A 50 3.08 5.86 14.59
CA VAL A 50 2.79 5.80 16.02
C VAL A 50 1.29 5.84 16.21
N ASN A 51 0.77 5.01 17.11
CA ASN A 51 -0.65 4.94 17.41
C ASN A 51 -0.89 5.26 18.87
N SER A 52 -2.03 5.86 19.15
CA SER A 52 -2.58 5.99 20.49
C SER A 52 -4.10 5.86 20.42
N LYS A 53 -4.69 5.36 21.50
CA LYS A 53 -6.13 5.26 21.65
C LYS A 53 -6.58 6.09 22.83
N VAL A 54 -7.59 6.89 22.58
CA VAL A 54 -8.18 7.81 23.54
C VAL A 54 -9.65 7.45 23.71
N PHE A 55 -10.07 7.25 24.95
CA PHE A 55 -11.46 7.05 25.33
C PHE A 55 -12.12 8.38 25.63
N ILE A 56 -13.34 8.57 25.15
CA ILE A 56 -14.15 9.77 25.35
C ILE A 56 -15.48 9.39 25.98
N GLY A 57 -15.77 9.97 27.14
CA GLY A 57 -17.01 9.67 27.86
C GLY A 57 -17.38 10.75 28.85
N LYS A 58 -18.38 10.44 29.67
CA LYS A 58 -18.80 11.27 30.80
C LYS A 58 -17.75 11.25 31.89
N GLU A 59 -17.53 12.40 32.51
CA GLU A 59 -16.78 12.50 33.75
C GLU A 59 -17.49 11.70 34.86
N GLU A 60 -16.76 10.79 35.52
CA GLU A 60 -17.30 9.95 36.60
C GLU A 60 -17.51 10.79 37.86
N ASN A 61 -18.66 11.44 37.96
CA ASN A 61 -19.19 11.91 39.23
C ASN A 61 -20.02 10.79 39.87
N ILE A 62 -19.82 10.56 41.18
CA ILE A 62 -20.35 9.43 41.99
C ILE A 62 -21.87 9.20 41.85
N ASN A 63 -22.64 10.20 41.39
CA ASN A 63 -24.10 10.15 41.24
C ASN A 63 -24.61 10.13 39.78
N SER A 64 -23.72 10.10 38.79
CA SER A 64 -24.11 10.20 37.38
C SER A 64 -24.33 8.82 36.78
N LYS A 65 -25.59 8.39 36.68
CA LYS A 65 -25.92 7.17 35.93
C LYS A 65 -25.58 7.40 34.46
N TYR A 66 -24.85 6.45 33.87
CA TYR A 66 -24.60 6.39 32.44
C TYR A 66 -25.85 5.82 31.75
N ASP A 67 -26.42 6.55 30.79
CA ASP A 67 -27.58 6.10 30.03
C ASP A 67 -27.24 5.83 28.55
N ASN A 68 -28.21 5.30 27.79
CA ASN A 68 -27.99 4.96 26.38
C ASN A 68 -27.82 6.24 25.52
N SER A 69 -28.48 7.34 25.88
CA SER A 69 -28.33 8.63 25.20
C SER A 69 -26.92 9.20 25.35
N ASP A 70 -26.30 9.05 26.52
CA ASP A 70 -24.91 9.43 26.78
C ASP A 70 -23.98 8.68 25.83
N VAL A 71 -24.12 7.35 25.73
CA VAL A 71 -23.28 6.53 24.83
C VAL A 71 -23.40 7.00 23.39
N GLN A 72 -24.63 7.21 22.88
CA GLN A 72 -24.86 7.69 21.52
C GLN A 72 -24.31 9.11 21.30
N MET A 73 -24.41 9.98 22.30
CA MET A 73 -23.85 11.33 22.24
C MET A 73 -22.33 11.29 22.13
N TYR A 74 -21.65 10.53 23.01
CA TYR A 74 -20.18 10.41 22.95
C TYR A 74 -19.69 9.74 21.67
N GLN A 75 -20.39 8.74 21.15
CA GLN A 75 -20.10 8.15 19.85
C GLN A 75 -20.18 9.18 18.71
N LYS A 76 -21.15 10.10 18.75
CA LYS A 76 -21.25 11.20 17.78
C LYS A 76 -20.17 12.27 17.96
N LEU A 77 -19.81 12.57 19.21
CA LEU A 77 -18.76 13.55 19.55
C LEU A 77 -17.37 13.11 19.07
N LEU A 78 -17.12 11.81 18.89
CA LEU A 78 -15.87 11.33 18.31
C LEU A 78 -15.55 11.99 16.97
N LYS A 79 -16.58 12.27 16.15
CA LYS A 79 -16.38 12.96 14.87
C LYS A 79 -15.96 14.42 15.09
N THR A 80 -16.64 15.13 15.99
CA THR A 80 -16.26 16.51 16.35
C THR A 80 -14.84 16.56 16.89
N TYR A 81 -14.48 15.64 17.79
CA TYR A 81 -13.13 15.55 18.34
C TYR A 81 -12.08 15.15 17.30
N SER A 82 -12.45 14.33 16.31
CA SER A 82 -11.54 14.01 15.20
C SER A 82 -11.21 15.21 14.33
N GLU A 83 -12.16 16.13 14.15
CA GLU A 83 -11.92 17.39 13.42
C GLU A 83 -11.16 18.38 14.29
N LEU A 84 -11.48 18.47 15.59
CA LEU A 84 -10.76 19.33 16.53
C LEU A 84 -9.26 19.01 16.58
N MET A 85 -8.91 17.73 16.71
CA MET A 85 -7.50 17.27 16.71
C MET A 85 -6.75 17.61 15.41
N LYS A 86 -7.46 17.89 14.30
CA LYS A 86 -6.89 18.27 13.01
C LYS A 86 -6.89 19.77 12.77
N THR A 87 -7.40 20.56 13.71
CA THR A 87 -7.37 22.03 13.58
C THR A 87 -5.93 22.52 13.61
N LYS A 88 -5.65 23.54 12.79
CA LYS A 88 -4.32 24.11 12.68
C LYS A 88 -3.85 24.72 14.01
N ASP A 89 -4.75 25.42 14.71
CA ASP A 89 -4.44 26.08 15.98
C ASP A 89 -3.99 25.08 17.04
N LEU A 90 -4.72 23.96 17.26
CA LEU A 90 -4.34 22.91 18.20
C LEU A 90 -2.97 22.31 17.85
N ILE A 91 -2.73 22.06 16.57
CA ILE A 91 -1.48 21.47 16.09
C ILE A 91 -0.31 22.45 16.28
N GLU A 92 -0.48 23.73 15.94
CA GLU A 92 0.52 24.77 16.16
C GLU A 92 0.85 24.92 17.64
N ASP A 93 -0.16 24.93 18.52
CA ASP A 93 0.04 25.00 19.97
C ASP A 93 0.81 23.78 20.48
N SER A 94 0.48 22.57 19.99
CA SER A 94 1.20 21.35 20.33
C SER A 94 2.67 21.39 19.87
N ILE A 95 2.97 21.98 18.71
CA ILE A 95 4.33 22.10 18.18
C ILE A 95 5.14 23.11 18.99
N ASN A 96 4.56 24.28 19.23
CA ASN A 96 5.22 25.40 19.91
C ASN A 96 5.54 25.08 21.37
N LYS A 97 4.62 24.41 22.09
CA LYS A 97 4.78 24.05 23.49
C LYS A 97 5.95 23.10 23.76
N ASN A 98 6.19 22.18 22.82
CA ASN A 98 7.26 21.18 22.91
C ASN A 98 8.48 21.51 22.03
N ASN A 99 8.53 22.71 21.44
CA ASN A 99 9.62 23.18 20.56
C ASN A 99 9.98 22.18 19.44
N LEU A 100 8.96 21.59 18.82
CA LEU A 100 9.16 20.59 17.77
C LEU A 100 9.51 21.29 16.45
N ASN A 101 10.58 20.85 15.80
CA ASN A 101 11.02 21.44 14.53
C ASN A 101 10.25 20.83 13.34
N ILE A 102 8.94 21.09 13.27
CA ILE A 102 8.05 20.58 12.22
C ILE A 102 6.96 21.59 11.89
N SER A 103 6.50 21.62 10.64
CA SER A 103 5.38 22.48 10.23
C SER A 103 4.04 21.87 10.60
N ALA A 104 3.07 22.68 11.02
CA ALA A 104 1.71 22.24 11.26
C ALA A 104 1.06 21.59 10.03
N ASP A 105 1.35 22.09 8.83
CA ASP A 105 0.79 21.54 7.59
C ASP A 105 1.35 20.11 7.33
N GLU A 106 2.64 19.88 7.62
CA GLU A 106 3.25 18.54 7.52
C GLU A 106 2.64 17.57 8.55
N VAL A 107 2.29 18.07 9.73
CA VAL A 107 1.61 17.27 10.76
C VAL A 107 0.21 16.90 10.30
N ILE A 108 -0.58 17.86 9.82
CA ILE A 108 -1.97 17.64 9.36
C ILE A 108 -2.02 16.58 8.26
N ASP A 109 -1.13 16.67 7.26
CA ASP A 109 -1.13 15.75 6.11
C ASP A 109 -0.86 14.29 6.51
N ASN A 110 -0.09 14.07 7.58
CA ASN A 110 0.30 12.75 8.06
C ASN A 110 -0.41 12.32 9.35
N LEU A 111 -1.32 13.15 9.87
CA LEU A 111 -2.14 12.86 11.05
C LEU A 111 -3.48 12.24 10.63
N LYS A 112 -3.73 11.04 11.15
CA LYS A 112 -5.01 10.34 10.98
C LYS A 112 -5.70 10.22 12.33
N VAL A 113 -6.91 10.75 12.39
CA VAL A 113 -7.78 10.68 13.56
C VAL A 113 -9.05 9.98 13.14
N THR A 114 -9.27 8.79 13.69
CA THR A 114 -10.33 7.87 13.25
C THR A 114 -11.14 7.36 14.44
N PRO A 115 -12.45 7.67 14.50
CA PRO A 115 -13.38 7.03 15.43
C PRO A 115 -13.46 5.52 15.17
N MET A 116 -13.38 4.71 16.21
CA MET A 116 -13.64 3.27 16.09
C MET A 116 -15.15 3.00 16.13
N THR A 117 -15.67 2.32 15.10
CA THR A 117 -17.10 2.05 14.89
C THR A 117 -17.76 1.44 16.13
N ASP A 118 -18.92 1.98 16.52
CA ASP A 118 -19.73 1.55 17.68
C ASP A 118 -18.99 1.58 19.03
N THR A 119 -17.89 2.32 19.13
CA THR A 119 -17.14 2.49 20.39
C THR A 119 -17.04 3.96 20.78
N GLN A 120 -16.57 4.20 22.00
CA GLN A 120 -16.19 5.52 22.52
C GLN A 120 -14.68 5.78 22.37
N ILE A 121 -14.03 5.06 21.46
CA ILE A 121 -12.58 5.08 21.27
C ILE A 121 -12.25 5.87 20.00
N LEU A 122 -11.35 6.82 20.15
CA LEU A 122 -10.71 7.56 19.08
C LEU A 122 -9.30 7.03 18.91
N GLN A 123 -8.98 6.53 17.72
CA GLN A 123 -7.63 6.17 17.37
C GLN A 123 -6.95 7.36 16.69
N VAL A 124 -5.81 7.77 17.22
CA VAL A 124 -4.96 8.82 16.68
C VAL A 124 -3.67 8.17 16.21
N SER A 125 -3.29 8.40 14.97
CA SER A 125 -2.05 7.88 14.41
C SER A 125 -1.32 8.94 13.62
N TYR A 126 -0.01 8.96 13.77
CA TYR A 126 0.86 9.91 13.09
C TYR A 126 2.02 9.18 12.41
N GLU A 127 2.29 9.54 11.15
CA GLU A 127 3.33 8.94 10.33
C GLU A 127 4.51 9.91 10.14
N ASN A 128 5.73 9.48 10.44
CA ASN A 128 6.94 10.25 10.19
C ASN A 128 8.15 9.35 9.86
N LYS A 129 9.18 9.93 9.26
CA LYS A 129 10.46 9.25 8.97
C LYS A 129 11.28 9.02 10.24
N ASP A 130 11.16 9.91 11.23
CA ASP A 130 11.83 9.77 12.52
C ASP A 130 10.86 9.18 13.56
N LYS A 131 11.25 8.04 14.15
CA LYS A 131 10.47 7.33 15.18
C LYS A 131 10.25 8.16 16.44
N VAL A 132 11.26 8.91 16.85
CA VAL A 132 11.24 9.71 18.07
C VAL A 132 10.34 10.92 17.82
N LEU A 133 10.57 11.64 16.72
CA LEU A 133 9.74 12.78 16.36
C LEU A 133 8.26 12.38 16.20
N ALA A 134 7.98 11.23 15.56
CA ALA A 134 6.61 10.75 15.41
C ALA A 134 5.90 10.56 16.76
N ARG A 135 6.62 10.04 17.75
CA ARG A 135 6.08 9.84 19.09
C ARG A 135 5.88 11.16 19.81
N GLU A 136 6.88 12.03 19.81
CA GLU A 136 6.80 13.33 20.51
C GLU A 136 5.67 14.20 19.94
N VAL A 137 5.52 14.24 18.61
CA VAL A 137 4.41 14.95 17.95
C VAL A 137 3.06 14.37 18.40
N LEU A 138 2.88 13.05 18.35
CA LEU A 138 1.60 12.44 18.70
C LEU A 138 1.24 12.64 20.18
N VAL A 139 2.21 12.48 21.08
CA VAL A 139 2.02 12.74 22.52
C VAL A 139 1.63 14.20 22.74
N SER A 140 2.33 15.14 22.10
CA SER A 140 2.05 16.56 22.23
C SER A 140 0.63 16.93 21.79
N ILE A 141 0.18 16.40 20.63
CA ILE A 141 -1.16 16.64 20.11
C ILE A 141 -2.22 16.10 21.08
N ILE A 142 -1.99 14.91 21.65
CA ILE A 142 -2.93 14.30 22.61
C ILE A 142 -2.99 15.14 23.89
N ASP A 143 -1.84 15.57 24.42
CA ASP A 143 -1.79 16.39 25.63
C ASP A 143 -2.48 17.74 25.45
N GLU A 144 -2.29 18.39 24.29
CA GLU A 144 -2.95 19.66 23.98
C GLU A 144 -4.46 19.47 23.77
N PHE A 145 -4.86 18.43 23.04
CA PHE A 145 -6.28 18.08 22.90
C PHE A 145 -6.96 17.81 24.24
N MET A 146 -6.27 17.13 25.18
CA MET A 146 -6.79 16.84 26.51
C MET A 146 -7.00 18.11 27.34
N LEU A 147 -6.22 19.16 27.11
CA LEU A 147 -6.39 20.47 27.75
C LEU A 147 -7.55 21.24 27.12
N GLU A 148 -7.60 21.31 25.78
CA GLU A 148 -8.61 22.08 25.07
C GLU A 148 -10.02 21.45 25.23
N SER A 149 -10.12 20.12 25.16
CA SER A 149 -11.39 19.38 25.29
C SER A 149 -12.11 19.65 26.63
N LYS A 150 -11.37 19.87 27.73
CA LYS A 150 -11.94 20.25 29.03
C LYS A 150 -12.64 21.60 29.02
N THR A 151 -12.22 22.50 28.14
CA THR A 151 -12.82 23.84 28.04
C THR A 151 -14.07 23.85 27.16
N ILE A 152 -14.19 22.89 26.25
CA ILE A 152 -15.27 22.83 25.26
C ILE A 152 -16.49 22.09 25.81
N ILE A 153 -16.31 21.01 26.59
CA ILE A 153 -17.42 20.21 27.12
C ILE A 153 -17.32 20.10 28.65
N GLN A 154 -18.21 20.82 29.35
CA GLN A 154 -18.26 20.91 30.83
C GLN A 154 -18.50 19.58 31.58
N ASN A 155 -18.71 18.45 30.90
CA ASN A 155 -18.88 17.12 31.51
C ASN A 155 -18.18 15.99 30.71
N GLY A 156 -17.34 16.35 29.74
CA GLY A 156 -16.62 15.40 28.90
C GLY A 156 -15.28 15.04 29.53
N ASN A 157 -15.05 13.75 29.74
CA ASN A 157 -13.77 13.21 30.15
C ASN A 157 -13.11 12.48 28.97
N VAL A 158 -11.86 12.85 28.72
CA VAL A 158 -11.00 12.24 27.73
C VAL A 158 -9.90 11.51 28.50
N LYS A 159 -9.62 10.25 28.14
CA LYS A 159 -8.60 9.44 28.81
C LYS A 159 -7.79 8.65 27.80
N VAL A 160 -6.46 8.69 27.92
CA VAL A 160 -5.58 7.82 27.15
C VAL A 160 -5.72 6.38 27.67
N ILE A 161 -6.15 5.47 26.80
CA ILE A 161 -6.26 4.03 27.11
C ILE A 161 -5.09 3.23 26.53
N GLU A 162 -4.44 3.75 25.49
CA GLU A 162 -3.23 3.18 24.90
C GLU A 162 -2.28 4.34 24.59
N SER A 163 -1.11 4.33 25.23
CA SER A 163 -0.12 5.41 25.09
C SER A 163 0.67 5.28 23.79
N ALA A 164 1.18 6.39 23.28
CA ALA A 164 2.03 6.42 22.11
C ALA A 164 3.42 5.81 22.40
N GLU A 165 3.66 4.61 21.85
CA GLU A 165 4.92 3.88 21.99
C GLU A 165 5.83 4.03 20.77
N LEU A 166 7.13 3.85 20.96
CA LEU A 166 8.10 3.91 19.85
C LEU A 166 7.88 2.71 18.91
N PRO A 167 7.69 2.95 17.59
CA PRO A 167 7.40 1.89 16.66
C PRO A 167 8.65 1.06 16.39
N GLU A 168 8.55 -0.26 16.57
CA GLU A 168 9.67 -1.17 16.33
C GLU A 168 10.01 -1.28 14.84
N LYS A 169 8.98 -1.37 13.99
CA LYS A 169 9.09 -1.61 12.55
C LYS A 169 8.42 -0.50 11.75
N PRO A 170 8.96 -0.15 10.56
CA PRO A 170 8.31 0.79 9.66
C PRO A 170 7.05 0.17 9.04
N ILE A 171 6.04 1.01 8.77
CA ILE A 171 4.84 0.59 8.04
C ILE A 171 5.05 0.59 6.51
N SER A 172 6.00 1.40 6.04
CA SER A 172 6.33 1.53 4.63
C SER A 172 7.84 1.69 4.43
N PRO A 173 8.43 1.15 3.33
CA PRO A 173 7.78 0.31 2.33
C PRO A 173 7.59 -1.14 2.82
N GLN A 174 6.49 -1.77 2.41
CA GLN A 174 6.26 -3.21 2.65
C GLN A 174 7.13 -4.04 1.70
N LYS A 175 8.42 -4.17 2.04
CA LYS A 175 9.47 -4.74 1.17
C LYS A 175 9.06 -6.09 0.55
N ALA A 176 8.56 -7.02 1.36
CA ALA A 176 8.15 -8.34 0.90
C ALA A 176 6.99 -8.30 -0.10
N LEU A 177 5.97 -7.47 0.18
CA LEU A 177 4.82 -7.30 -0.69
C LEU A 177 5.22 -6.66 -2.02
N ASN A 178 6.02 -5.59 -1.98
CA ASN A 178 6.46 -4.87 -3.18
C ASN A 178 7.30 -5.76 -4.10
N VAL A 179 8.19 -6.58 -3.53
CA VAL A 179 9.00 -7.55 -4.29
C VAL A 179 8.13 -8.63 -4.92
N ALA A 180 7.14 -9.16 -4.19
CA ALA A 180 6.21 -10.16 -4.73
C ALA A 180 5.37 -9.60 -5.88
N ILE A 181 4.84 -8.37 -5.73
CA ILE A 181 4.09 -7.68 -6.79
C ILE A 181 4.99 -7.46 -8.01
N ALA A 182 6.21 -6.96 -7.82
CA ALA A 182 7.14 -6.75 -8.93
C ALA A 182 7.52 -8.05 -9.66
N PHE A 183 7.65 -9.16 -8.93
CA PHE A 183 7.89 -10.46 -9.54
C PHE A 183 6.72 -10.91 -10.43
N ILE A 184 5.48 -10.79 -9.94
CA ILE A 184 4.27 -11.15 -10.70
C ILE A 184 4.14 -10.27 -11.94
N ILE A 185 4.29 -8.95 -11.79
CA ILE A 185 4.23 -8.00 -12.91
C ILE A 185 5.34 -8.30 -13.91
N GLY A 186 6.57 -8.51 -13.44
CA GLY A 186 7.71 -8.85 -14.28
C GLY A 186 7.51 -10.15 -15.05
N PHE A 187 6.86 -11.15 -14.43
CA PHE A 187 6.49 -12.40 -15.11
C PHE A 187 5.43 -12.18 -16.19
N MET A 188 4.39 -11.40 -15.90
CA MET A 188 3.33 -11.07 -16.88
C MET A 188 3.90 -10.29 -18.08
N VAL A 189 4.77 -9.31 -17.82
CA VAL A 189 5.46 -8.55 -18.88
C VAL A 189 6.40 -9.47 -19.66
N GLY A 190 7.17 -10.32 -18.99
CA GLY A 190 8.04 -11.30 -19.64
C GLY A 190 7.28 -12.27 -20.54
N ALA A 191 6.15 -12.80 -20.09
CA ALA A 191 5.28 -13.66 -20.87
C ALA A 191 4.68 -12.92 -22.08
N SER A 192 4.21 -11.69 -21.88
CA SER A 192 3.67 -10.85 -22.96
C SER A 192 4.74 -10.57 -24.03
N LEU A 193 5.96 -10.22 -23.63
CA LEU A 193 7.09 -10.01 -24.54
C LEU A 193 7.49 -11.29 -25.27
N ALA A 194 7.43 -12.46 -24.61
CA ALA A 194 7.70 -13.73 -25.26
C ALA A 194 6.68 -14.05 -26.36
N LEU A 195 5.39 -13.77 -26.12
CA LEU A 195 4.32 -13.94 -27.11
C LEU A 195 4.46 -12.96 -28.27
N ILE A 196 4.68 -11.67 -27.98
CA ILE A 196 4.89 -10.66 -29.03
C ILE A 196 6.11 -11.02 -29.88
N LYS A 197 7.21 -11.45 -29.26
CA LYS A 197 8.42 -11.85 -29.99
C LYS A 197 8.18 -13.04 -30.90
N GLU A 198 7.32 -13.99 -30.50
CA GLU A 198 6.97 -15.11 -31.38
C GLU A 198 5.97 -14.68 -32.47
N TYR A 199 5.03 -13.80 -32.16
CA TYR A 199 4.07 -13.29 -33.15
C TYR A 199 4.74 -12.48 -34.26
N VAL A 200 5.78 -11.70 -33.93
CA VAL A 200 6.57 -10.92 -34.90
C VAL A 200 7.63 -11.79 -35.60
N ASP A 201 7.90 -13.00 -35.10
CA ASP A 201 8.83 -13.93 -35.74
C ASP A 201 8.13 -14.66 -36.89
N ASP A 202 8.21 -14.08 -38.10
CA ASP A 202 7.64 -14.63 -39.36
C ASP A 202 8.34 -15.92 -39.86
N THR A 203 9.17 -16.56 -39.02
CA THR A 203 9.89 -17.77 -39.43
C THR A 203 8.97 -18.98 -39.41
N VAL A 204 8.78 -19.58 -40.58
CA VAL A 204 8.12 -20.88 -40.78
C VAL A 204 9.01 -21.99 -40.23
N LYS A 205 8.60 -22.65 -39.14
CA LYS A 205 9.45 -23.62 -38.41
C LYS A 205 9.03 -25.07 -38.59
N THR A 206 7.82 -25.33 -39.09
CA THR A 206 7.33 -26.70 -39.31
C THR A 206 6.96 -26.95 -40.76
N LYS A 207 7.06 -28.23 -41.17
CA LYS A 207 6.70 -28.70 -42.52
C LYS A 207 5.31 -28.21 -42.94
N GLU A 208 4.34 -28.35 -42.02
CA GLU A 208 2.94 -27.98 -42.22
C GLU A 208 2.77 -26.46 -42.41
N GLN A 209 3.52 -25.64 -41.67
CA GLN A 209 3.53 -24.19 -41.88
C GLN A 209 4.11 -23.82 -43.27
N THR A 210 5.14 -24.53 -43.76
CA THR A 210 5.73 -24.29 -45.08
C THR A 210 4.78 -24.67 -46.22
N GLU A 211 4.15 -25.84 -46.13
CA GLU A 211 3.21 -26.33 -47.14
C GLU A 211 1.99 -25.40 -47.26
N ASN A 212 1.48 -24.91 -46.13
CA ASN A 212 0.35 -23.99 -46.09
C ASN A 212 0.69 -22.59 -46.63
N VAL A 213 1.87 -22.06 -46.33
CA VAL A 213 2.29 -20.72 -46.82
C VAL A 213 2.68 -20.75 -48.30
N MET A 214 3.39 -21.79 -48.75
CA MET A 214 3.86 -21.87 -50.14
C MET A 214 2.86 -22.53 -51.10
N GLY A 215 1.82 -23.20 -50.58
CA GLY A 215 0.85 -23.95 -51.38
C GLY A 215 1.47 -25.14 -52.14
N LEU A 216 2.66 -25.58 -51.74
CA LEU A 216 3.44 -26.63 -52.40
C LEU A 216 3.79 -27.73 -51.39
N PRO A 217 3.69 -29.01 -51.77
CA PRO A 217 4.08 -30.12 -50.90
C PRO A 217 5.60 -30.10 -50.67
N VAL A 218 6.02 -30.28 -49.42
CA VAL A 218 7.43 -30.34 -49.03
C VAL A 218 7.98 -31.71 -49.43
N ILE A 219 8.87 -31.70 -50.42
CA ILE A 219 9.44 -32.90 -51.06
C ILE A 219 10.58 -33.51 -50.22
N GLY A 220 11.15 -32.76 -49.27
CA GLY A 220 12.19 -33.26 -48.37
C GLY A 220 12.58 -32.24 -47.32
N MET A 221 13.07 -32.73 -46.18
CA MET A 221 13.61 -31.91 -45.09
C MET A 221 15.11 -32.19 -45.00
N ILE A 222 15.94 -31.17 -45.11
CA ILE A 222 17.39 -31.30 -44.91
C ILE A 222 17.63 -31.17 -43.40
N PRO A 223 18.18 -32.21 -42.73
CA PRO A 223 18.51 -32.11 -41.32
C PRO A 223 19.63 -31.07 -41.14
N CYS A 224 19.36 -30.01 -40.38
CA CYS A 224 20.42 -29.12 -39.91
C CYS A 224 21.09 -29.79 -38.71
N GLU A 225 22.36 -30.16 -38.86
CA GLU A 225 23.16 -30.69 -37.75
C GLU A 225 23.52 -29.53 -36.80
N GLU A 226 22.96 -29.54 -35.59
CA GLU A 226 23.17 -28.51 -34.57
C GLU A 226 24.54 -28.75 -33.90
N ASN A 227 25.56 -27.99 -34.32
CA ASN A 227 26.86 -27.97 -33.65
C ASN A 227 26.80 -27.01 -32.46
N ASN A 228 26.75 -27.59 -31.25
CA ASN A 228 27.03 -27.06 -29.89
C ASN A 228 26.96 -25.54 -29.66
#